data_AF-A0A1J5AGU3-F1
#
_entry.id   AF-A0A1J5AGU3-F1
#
_cell.length_a   1.000
_cell.length_b   1.000
_cell.length_c   1.000
_cell.angle_alpha   90.00
_cell.angle_beta   90.00
_cell.angle_gamma   90.00
#
_symmetry.space_group_name_H-M   'P 1'
#
loop_
_entity.id
_entity.type
_entity.pdbx_description
1 polymer ?
#
loop_
_entity_poly.entity_id
_entity_poly.type
_entity_poly.pdbx_seq_one_letter_code
_entity_poly.pdbx_strand_id
1 'polypeptide(L)'
;MIVVHPLTPARLAAESLKPTARTGILRLLLPLTALLLSLVLAACGGAPAAAPAAAAGTGTGELAVTLTQDYPNAIGIRSQLLIGTFRLEGAPNAVTAQQAAQLTPLWQMLKALSAGAASQVEVDAVLVQIQRAMTTDQLQAIQAMRLTGDDNQALMQSLGITPAGTGPGTGQSGQGTTLDSSEKATRQAEMAASGNQASGGIVLDKLIELLKSRQ
;
A
#
# COMPACT_ATOMS: atom_id res chain seq x y z
N MET A 1 -21.18 51.59 -50.02
CA MET A 1 -20.97 52.99 -49.59
C MET A 1 -20.29 52.92 -48.23
N ILE A 2 -18.97 52.83 -48.05
CA ILE A 2 -17.85 53.66 -48.54
C ILE A 2 -18.18 55.16 -48.48
N VAL A 3 -17.84 55.77 -47.35
CA VAL A 3 -17.39 57.17 -47.32
C VAL A 3 -16.00 57.17 -46.71
N VAL A 4 -15.11 57.78 -47.47
CA VAL A 4 -13.68 57.92 -47.30
C VAL A 4 -13.40 59.34 -46.77
N HIS A 5 -12.27 59.47 -46.07
CA HIS A 5 -11.37 60.63 -45.97
C HIS A 5 -11.15 61.31 -44.58
N PRO A 6 -9.90 61.76 -44.32
CA PRO A 6 -9.29 62.02 -43.01
C PRO A 6 -9.02 63.51 -42.73
N LEU A 7 -8.40 63.83 -41.58
CA LEU A 7 -7.57 65.03 -41.38
C LEU A 7 -6.53 64.79 -40.25
N THR A 8 -5.26 64.69 -40.63
CA THR A 8 -4.08 65.07 -39.82
C THR A 8 -4.02 66.62 -39.81
N PRO A 9 -3.45 67.33 -38.80
CA PRO A 9 -2.00 67.45 -38.70
C PRO A 9 -1.39 67.76 -37.29
N ALA A 10 -0.14 67.31 -37.14
CA ALA A 10 1.05 68.06 -36.70
C ALA A 10 1.16 68.74 -35.32
N ARG A 11 2.33 68.43 -34.73
CA ARG A 11 3.34 69.36 -34.16
C ARG A 11 3.10 69.98 -32.77
N LEU A 12 3.97 69.59 -31.83
CA LEU A 12 5.01 70.41 -31.13
C LEU A 12 5.59 69.51 -30.01
N ALA A 13 6.84 69.05 -30.09
CA ALA A 13 8.05 69.74 -29.63
C ALA A 13 8.08 70.06 -28.11
N ALA A 14 8.97 69.34 -27.43
CA ALA A 14 9.87 69.75 -26.34
C ALA A 14 9.29 70.28 -25.01
N GLU A 15 9.54 69.54 -23.93
CA GLU A 15 10.28 69.98 -22.72
C GLU A 15 10.47 68.74 -21.83
N SER A 16 11.70 68.24 -21.64
CA SER A 16 12.63 68.69 -20.60
C SER A 16 12.05 68.54 -19.18
N LEU A 17 12.51 67.54 -18.42
CA LEU A 17 13.17 67.78 -17.14
C LEU A 17 13.90 66.51 -16.66
N LYS A 18 14.99 66.78 -15.93
CA LYS A 18 16.13 65.93 -15.60
C LYS A 18 15.86 64.79 -14.60
N PRO A 19 16.79 63.82 -14.51
CA PRO A 19 16.75 62.68 -13.60
C PRO A 19 17.35 63.05 -12.24
N THR A 20 16.69 62.76 -11.11
CA THR A 20 17.40 62.63 -9.82
C THR A 20 16.61 61.81 -8.80
N ALA A 21 17.32 60.89 -8.14
CA ALA A 21 17.05 60.35 -6.81
C ALA A 21 15.86 59.40 -6.63
N ARG A 22 15.99 58.13 -7.06
CA ARG A 22 15.29 57.03 -6.37
C ARG A 22 16.01 55.68 -6.37
N THR A 23 17.30 55.66 -6.69
CA THR A 23 18.12 54.43 -6.69
C THR A 23 18.59 54.01 -5.28
N GLY A 24 18.41 54.86 -4.26
CA GLY A 24 18.81 54.55 -2.87
C GLY A 24 17.81 53.69 -2.09
N ILE A 25 16.51 53.82 -2.37
CA ILE A 25 15.46 53.14 -1.58
C ILE A 25 15.33 51.66 -1.99
N LEU A 26 15.56 51.35 -3.27
CA LEU A 26 15.40 49.98 -3.78
C LEU A 26 16.58 49.05 -3.44
N ARG A 27 17.79 49.59 -3.19
CA ARG A 27 18.96 48.79 -2.79
C ARG A 27 18.99 48.43 -1.31
N LEU A 28 18.23 49.11 -0.46
CA LEU A 28 18.13 48.80 0.97
C LEU A 28 16.91 47.93 1.34
N LEU A 29 15.89 47.85 0.46
CA LEU A 29 14.73 46.99 0.65
C LEU A 29 15.02 45.50 0.35
N LEU A 30 16.04 45.19 -0.45
CA LEU A 30 16.41 43.82 -0.79
C LEU A 30 17.03 43.01 0.39
N PRO A 31 17.96 43.54 1.22
CA PRO A 31 18.46 42.79 2.37
C PRO A 31 17.47 42.77 3.56
N LEU A 32 16.58 43.76 3.69
CA LEU A 32 15.60 43.83 4.79
C LEU A 32 14.51 42.75 4.65
N THR A 33 14.12 42.43 3.42
CA THR A 33 13.15 41.37 3.12
C THR A 33 13.78 39.97 3.27
N ALA A 34 15.09 39.83 3.02
CA ALA A 34 15.83 38.58 3.23
C ALA A 34 16.09 38.28 4.71
N LEU A 35 16.25 39.32 5.56
CA LEU A 35 16.44 39.15 7.00
C LEU A 35 15.15 38.76 7.74
N LEU A 36 13.99 39.19 7.25
CA LEU A 36 12.67 38.84 7.82
C LEU A 36 12.25 37.39 7.55
N LEU A 37 12.79 36.75 6.50
CA LEU A 37 12.46 35.35 6.17
C LEU A 37 13.22 34.33 7.05
N SER A 38 14.31 34.73 7.69
CA SER A 38 15.15 33.86 8.53
C SER A 38 14.68 33.73 9.98
N LEU A 39 13.70 34.54 10.43
CA LEU A 39 13.31 34.63 11.84
C LEU A 39 12.06 33.79 12.22
N VAL A 40 11.62 32.87 11.35
CA VAL A 40 10.48 31.95 11.62
C VAL A 40 10.96 30.51 11.93
N LEU A 41 12.22 30.32 12.32
CA LEU A 41 12.76 28.97 12.61
C LEU A 41 13.18 28.73 14.07
N ALA A 42 12.84 29.64 14.99
CA ALA A 42 13.12 29.50 16.42
C ALA A 42 11.83 29.59 17.26
N ALA A 43 10.91 28.66 17.03
CA ALA A 43 9.75 28.44 17.90
C ALA A 43 9.34 26.97 17.92
N CYS A 44 10.28 26.08 18.22
CA CYS A 44 9.96 24.77 18.79
C CYS A 44 10.18 24.87 20.31
N GLY A 45 9.19 25.46 20.99
CA GLY A 45 9.06 25.48 22.44
C GLY A 45 8.03 24.42 22.86
N GLY A 46 8.37 23.65 23.88
CA GLY A 46 7.80 22.33 24.16
C GLY A 46 6.33 22.26 24.59
N ALA A 47 5.75 21.09 24.30
CA ALA A 47 4.69 20.44 25.06
C ALA A 47 5.02 18.94 25.13
N PRO A 48 4.74 18.23 26.23
CA PRO A 48 5.02 16.81 26.33
C PRO A 48 4.08 16.07 25.37
N ALA A 49 4.65 15.52 24.31
CA ALA A 49 3.91 14.72 23.36
C ALA A 49 3.50 13.40 24.03
N ALA A 50 2.19 13.21 24.15
CA ALA A 50 1.63 11.86 24.17
C ALA A 50 2.14 11.11 22.93
N ALA A 51 2.45 9.83 23.10
CA ALA A 51 3.06 8.97 22.09
C ALA A 51 2.45 9.17 20.69
N PRO A 52 3.27 9.27 19.62
CA PRO A 52 2.74 9.45 18.29
C PRO A 52 1.95 8.20 17.89
N ALA A 53 0.68 8.38 17.58
CA ALA A 53 -0.02 7.41 16.75
C ALA A 53 0.71 7.40 15.39
N ALA A 54 1.40 6.31 15.09
CA ALA A 54 2.09 6.14 13.81
C ALA A 54 1.07 6.29 12.68
N ALA A 55 1.14 7.40 11.95
CA ALA A 55 0.24 7.68 10.85
C ALA A 55 0.53 6.70 9.70
N ALA A 56 -0.48 5.94 9.29
CA ALA A 56 -0.47 5.21 8.03
C ALA A 56 -0.32 6.22 6.88
N GLY A 57 0.66 6.00 5.99
CA GLY A 57 1.07 6.98 4.98
C GLY A 57 0.46 6.69 3.62
N THR A 58 -0.27 7.64 3.04
CA THR A 58 -0.78 7.57 1.66
C THR A 58 0.17 8.18 0.62
N GLY A 59 1.43 8.44 0.99
CA GLY A 59 2.40 9.16 0.16
C GLY A 59 3.07 8.32 -0.93
N THR A 60 3.53 8.99 -1.99
CA THR A 60 4.32 8.41 -3.09
C THR A 60 5.79 8.13 -2.73
N GLY A 61 6.15 8.22 -1.44
CA GLY A 61 7.50 8.00 -0.94
C GLY A 61 7.91 6.53 -0.91
N GLU A 62 9.21 6.30 -0.77
CA GLU A 62 9.83 5.00 -0.45
C GLU A 62 9.15 4.39 0.79
N LEU A 63 8.98 3.07 0.80
CA LEU A 63 8.52 2.36 1.99
C LEU A 63 9.56 2.50 3.10
N ALA A 64 9.13 2.86 4.32
CA ALA A 64 10.03 2.94 5.47
C ALA A 64 10.59 1.57 5.88
N VAL A 65 9.87 0.49 5.55
CA VAL A 65 10.24 -0.90 5.79
C VAL A 65 9.95 -1.68 4.53
N THR A 66 10.97 -2.37 4.02
CA THR A 66 10.84 -3.31 2.90
C THR A 66 10.78 -4.71 3.47
N LEU A 67 9.66 -5.41 3.25
CA LEU A 67 9.58 -6.84 3.57
C LEU A 67 10.51 -7.63 2.66
N THR A 68 11.24 -8.59 3.22
CA THR A 68 12.21 -9.38 2.46
C THR A 68 11.96 -10.89 2.58
N GLN A 69 12.65 -11.64 1.74
CA GLN A 69 12.63 -13.11 1.74
C GLN A 69 14.02 -13.69 2.05
N ASP A 70 14.88 -12.90 2.68
CA ASP A 70 16.30 -13.24 2.97
C ASP A 70 16.43 -14.14 4.20
N TYR A 71 15.62 -15.20 4.26
CA TYR A 71 15.68 -16.21 5.30
C TYR A 71 15.21 -17.58 4.78
N PRO A 72 15.63 -18.68 5.41
CA PRO A 72 15.26 -20.02 4.97
C PRO A 72 13.73 -20.20 4.93
N ASN A 73 13.23 -20.77 3.83
CA ASN A 73 11.82 -21.09 3.62
C ASN A 73 10.86 -19.89 3.70
N ALA A 74 11.36 -18.67 3.43
CA ALA A 74 10.54 -17.46 3.40
C ALA A 74 9.40 -17.56 2.39
N ILE A 75 8.18 -17.28 2.83
CA ILE A 75 7.03 -17.16 1.93
C ILE A 75 7.06 -15.83 1.16
N GLY A 76 6.35 -15.76 0.04
CA GLY A 76 6.23 -14.54 -0.76
C GLY A 76 5.62 -13.38 0.02
N ILE A 77 5.99 -12.14 -0.34
CA ILE A 77 5.58 -10.90 0.35
C ILE A 77 4.06 -10.81 0.56
N ARG A 78 3.27 -11.20 -0.44
CA ARG A 78 1.81 -11.29 -0.33
C ARG A 78 1.37 -12.17 0.84
N SER A 79 1.93 -13.37 0.96
CA SER A 79 1.59 -14.31 2.02
C SER A 79 2.11 -13.83 3.37
N GLN A 80 3.27 -13.17 3.40
CA GLN A 80 3.78 -12.53 4.63
C GLN A 80 2.80 -11.46 5.14
N LEU A 81 2.32 -10.58 4.26
CA LEU A 81 1.34 -9.56 4.63
C LEU A 81 0.03 -10.18 5.08
N LEU A 82 -0.47 -11.20 4.37
CA LEU A 82 -1.74 -11.85 4.67
C LEU A 82 -1.69 -12.56 6.04
N ILE A 83 -0.70 -13.43 6.27
CA ILE A 83 -0.54 -14.15 7.54
C ILE A 83 -0.14 -13.20 8.66
N GLY A 84 0.77 -12.27 8.36
CA GLY A 84 1.22 -11.25 9.30
C GLY A 84 0.06 -10.41 9.82
N THR A 85 -0.86 -10.00 8.95
CA THR A 85 -2.05 -9.23 9.35
C THR A 85 -2.92 -10.00 10.34
N PHE A 86 -3.11 -11.31 10.16
CA PHE A 86 -3.80 -12.13 11.17
C PHE A 86 -3.04 -12.21 12.48
N ARG A 87 -1.71 -12.30 12.44
CA ARG A 87 -0.87 -12.43 13.65
C ARG A 87 -0.69 -11.14 14.43
N LEU A 88 -0.97 -9.99 13.82
CA LEU A 88 -1.06 -8.72 14.53
C LEU A 88 -2.30 -8.65 15.45
N GLU A 89 -3.29 -9.52 15.25
CA GLU A 89 -4.50 -9.54 16.08
C GLU A 89 -4.17 -9.92 17.53
N GLY A 90 -4.69 -9.15 18.47
CA GLY A 90 -4.40 -9.33 19.90
C GLY A 90 -3.02 -8.81 20.34
N ALA A 91 -2.20 -8.29 19.42
CA ALA A 91 -0.95 -7.61 19.72
C ALA A 91 -1.14 -6.08 19.84
N PRO A 92 -0.20 -5.34 20.46
CA PRO A 92 -0.28 -3.88 20.57
C PRO A 92 -0.38 -3.14 19.24
N ASN A 93 0.07 -3.78 18.16
CA ASN A 93 0.08 -3.27 16.80
C ASN A 93 -1.03 -3.89 15.92
N ALA A 94 -2.12 -4.36 16.52
CA ALA A 94 -3.31 -4.82 15.80
C ALA A 94 -3.81 -3.78 14.79
N VAL A 95 -4.48 -4.25 13.74
CA VAL A 95 -5.06 -3.36 12.73
C VAL A 95 -6.20 -2.54 13.35
N THR A 96 -6.09 -1.22 13.24
CA THR A 96 -7.12 -0.30 13.73
C THR A 96 -8.33 -0.27 12.79
N ALA A 97 -9.49 0.19 13.28
CA ALA A 97 -10.70 0.36 12.47
C ALA A 97 -10.46 1.24 11.22
N GLN A 98 -9.75 2.36 11.40
CA GLN A 98 -9.41 3.27 10.32
C GLN A 98 -8.53 2.59 9.26
N GLN A 99 -7.53 1.80 9.67
CA GLN A 99 -6.70 1.04 8.74
C GLN A 99 -7.49 -0.06 8.05
N ALA A 100 -8.38 -0.74 8.76
CA ALA A 100 -9.21 -1.80 8.19
C ALA A 100 -10.12 -1.28 7.06
N ALA A 101 -10.66 -0.06 7.21
CA ALA A 101 -11.40 0.63 6.15
C ALA A 101 -10.56 0.91 4.90
N GLN A 102 -9.25 1.18 5.06
CA GLN A 102 -8.31 1.38 3.94
C GLN A 102 -7.85 0.05 3.32
N LEU A 103 -7.56 -0.95 4.15
CA LEU A 103 -7.00 -2.24 3.73
C LEU A 103 -8.03 -3.11 3.03
N THR A 104 -9.28 -3.11 3.47
CA THR A 104 -10.35 -3.95 2.91
C THR A 104 -10.49 -3.84 1.39
N PRO A 105 -10.65 -2.64 0.79
CA PRO A 105 -10.76 -2.53 -0.66
C PRO A 105 -9.46 -2.92 -1.40
N LEU A 106 -8.28 -2.73 -0.79
CA LEU A 106 -7.01 -3.14 -1.40
C LEU A 106 -6.87 -4.67 -1.46
N TRP A 107 -7.24 -5.37 -0.40
CA TRP A 107 -7.26 -6.84 -0.38
C TRP A 107 -8.32 -7.43 -1.32
N GLN A 108 -9.47 -6.78 -1.47
CA GLN A 108 -10.48 -7.14 -2.46
C GLN A 108 -9.98 -6.97 -3.89
N MET A 109 -9.27 -5.86 -4.17
CA MET A 109 -8.63 -5.65 -5.47
C MET A 109 -7.58 -6.74 -5.75
N LEU A 110 -6.74 -7.08 -4.77
CA LEU A 110 -5.77 -8.17 -4.89
C LEU A 110 -6.45 -9.52 -5.18
N LYS A 111 -7.60 -9.79 -4.55
CA LYS A 111 -8.44 -10.98 -4.84
C LYS A 111 -8.90 -10.97 -6.30
N ALA A 112 -9.44 -9.86 -6.77
CA ALA A 112 -9.95 -9.72 -8.14
C ALA A 112 -8.82 -9.92 -9.18
N LEU A 113 -7.65 -9.31 -8.94
CA LEU A 113 -6.48 -9.47 -9.81
C LEU A 113 -6.00 -10.94 -9.88
N SER A 114 -6.12 -11.68 -8.77
CA SER A 114 -5.71 -13.10 -8.71
C SER A 114 -6.66 -14.04 -9.48
N ALA A 115 -7.89 -13.61 -9.71
CA ALA A 115 -8.88 -14.37 -10.47
C ALA A 115 -8.83 -14.08 -11.98
N GLY A 116 -8.13 -13.01 -12.39
CA GLY A 116 -7.98 -12.58 -13.78
C GLY A 116 -6.57 -12.77 -14.32
N ALA A 117 -6.33 -12.27 -15.53
CA ALA A 117 -5.02 -12.25 -16.18
C ALA A 117 -4.20 -11.00 -15.80
N ALA A 118 -4.19 -10.63 -14.52
CA ALA A 118 -3.46 -9.45 -14.05
C ALA A 118 -1.96 -9.61 -14.27
N SER A 119 -1.29 -8.52 -14.62
CA SER A 119 0.17 -8.49 -14.69
C SER A 119 0.80 -8.49 -13.29
N GLN A 120 2.04 -8.97 -13.17
CA GLN A 120 2.76 -8.93 -11.90
C GLN A 120 2.95 -7.49 -11.40
N VAL A 121 3.16 -6.53 -12.31
CA VAL A 121 3.30 -5.10 -11.98
C VAL A 121 2.05 -4.56 -11.26
N GLU A 122 0.85 -4.96 -11.70
CA GLU A 122 -0.39 -4.55 -11.03
C GLU A 122 -0.51 -5.19 -9.64
N VAL A 123 -0.16 -6.47 -9.51
CA VAL A 123 -0.15 -7.17 -8.22
C VAL A 123 0.82 -6.50 -7.25
N ASP A 124 2.05 -6.23 -7.67
CA ASP A 124 3.08 -5.56 -6.86
C ASP A 124 2.66 -4.14 -6.46
N ALA A 125 2.05 -3.38 -7.37
CA ALA A 125 1.53 -2.05 -7.05
C ALA A 125 0.48 -2.10 -5.93
N VAL A 126 -0.43 -3.08 -5.96
CA VAL A 126 -1.42 -3.27 -4.88
C VAL A 126 -0.74 -3.69 -3.58
N LEU A 127 0.26 -4.57 -3.61
CA LEU A 127 1.01 -4.95 -2.42
C LEU A 127 1.76 -3.77 -1.79
N VAL A 128 2.29 -2.85 -2.59
CA VAL A 128 2.89 -1.60 -2.10
C VAL A 128 1.84 -0.72 -1.42
N GLN A 129 0.64 -0.60 -2.01
CA GLN A 129 -0.43 0.18 -1.41
C GLN A 129 -0.94 -0.43 -0.10
N ILE A 130 -0.99 -1.76 0.01
CA ILE A 130 -1.29 -2.47 1.27
C ILE A 130 -0.25 -2.11 2.33
N GLN A 131 1.05 -2.19 2.00
CA GLN A 131 2.12 -1.84 2.93
C GLN A 131 2.03 -0.39 3.40
N ARG A 132 1.70 0.55 2.50
CA ARG A 132 1.49 1.97 2.81
C ARG A 132 0.34 2.24 3.78
N ALA A 133 -0.73 1.44 3.70
CA ALA A 133 -1.86 1.53 4.63
C ALA A 133 -1.54 0.95 6.03
N MET A 134 -0.44 0.22 6.17
CA MET A 134 0.07 -0.27 7.46
C MET A 134 1.07 0.73 8.05
N THR A 135 1.26 0.66 9.37
CA THR A 135 2.28 1.43 10.07
C THR A 135 3.66 0.78 9.93
N THR A 136 4.71 1.57 10.09
CA THR A 136 6.09 1.07 10.16
C THR A 136 6.25 -0.04 11.19
N ASP A 137 5.70 0.14 12.40
CA ASP A 137 5.78 -0.85 13.49
C ASP A 137 5.06 -2.16 13.15
N GLN A 138 3.97 -2.11 12.40
CA GLN A 138 3.28 -3.31 11.90
C GLN A 138 4.14 -4.04 10.87
N LEU A 139 4.73 -3.32 9.91
CA LEU A 139 5.60 -3.93 8.90
C LEU A 139 6.87 -4.54 9.52
N GLN A 140 7.46 -3.85 10.50
CA GLN A 140 8.61 -4.39 11.26
C GLN A 140 8.24 -5.65 12.03
N ALA A 141 7.09 -5.66 12.70
CA ALA A 141 6.63 -6.85 13.40
C ALA A 141 6.40 -8.01 12.43
N ILE A 142 5.77 -7.78 11.27
CA ILE A 142 5.59 -8.81 10.24
C ILE A 142 6.94 -9.34 9.74
N GLN A 143 7.91 -8.47 9.46
CA GLN A 143 9.27 -8.89 9.08
C GLN A 143 9.92 -9.74 10.18
N ALA A 144 9.76 -9.35 11.45
CA ALA A 144 10.33 -10.05 12.59
C ALA A 144 9.71 -11.44 12.82
N MET A 145 8.49 -11.69 12.33
CA MET A 145 7.85 -13.01 12.40
C MET A 145 8.56 -14.06 11.53
N ARG A 146 9.34 -13.65 10.51
CA ARG A 146 10.07 -14.53 9.58
C ARG A 146 9.20 -15.68 9.06
N LEU A 147 8.06 -15.33 8.48
CA LEU A 147 6.98 -16.26 8.15
C LEU A 147 7.37 -17.29 7.08
N THR A 148 7.02 -18.55 7.35
CA THR A 148 7.36 -19.71 6.54
C THR A 148 6.11 -20.48 6.07
N GLY A 149 6.32 -21.54 5.29
CA GLY A 149 5.25 -22.46 4.90
C GLY A 149 4.53 -23.11 6.10
N ASP A 150 5.25 -23.35 7.19
CA ASP A 150 4.69 -23.92 8.42
C ASP A 150 3.69 -22.96 9.06
N ASP A 151 3.98 -21.65 9.02
CA ASP A 151 3.07 -20.62 9.52
C ASP A 151 1.77 -20.54 8.71
N ASN A 152 1.85 -20.79 7.40
CA ASN A 152 0.66 -20.88 6.56
C ASN A 152 -0.20 -22.09 6.91
N GLN A 153 0.43 -23.25 7.15
CA GLN A 153 -0.29 -24.44 7.61
C GLN A 153 -0.93 -24.24 8.98
N ALA A 154 -0.21 -23.64 9.92
CA ALA A 154 -0.72 -23.31 11.25
C ALA A 154 -1.91 -22.33 11.19
N LEU A 155 -1.85 -21.31 10.32
CA LEU A 155 -2.96 -20.38 10.11
C LEU A 155 -4.19 -21.09 9.52
N MET A 156 -4.01 -21.94 8.51
CA MET A 156 -5.13 -22.68 7.93
C MET A 156 -5.83 -23.56 8.98
N GLN A 157 -5.07 -24.23 9.84
CA GLN A 157 -5.60 -25.03 10.94
C GLN A 157 -6.38 -24.17 11.94
N SER A 158 -5.84 -23.01 12.34
CA SER A 158 -6.53 -22.11 13.29
C SER A 158 -7.82 -21.51 12.72
N LEU A 159 -7.90 -21.34 11.40
CA LEU A 159 -9.09 -20.91 10.69
C LEU A 159 -10.09 -22.06 10.39
N GLY A 160 -9.77 -23.29 10.80
CA GLY A 160 -10.60 -24.48 10.53
C GLY A 160 -10.63 -24.90 9.06
N ILE A 161 -9.66 -24.45 8.26
CA ILE A 161 -9.57 -24.76 6.84
C ILE A 161 -8.91 -26.14 6.71
N THR A 162 -9.71 -27.13 6.39
CA THR A 162 -9.25 -28.49 6.12
C THR A 162 -8.93 -28.62 4.63
N PRO A 163 -7.75 -29.15 4.24
CA PRO A 163 -7.44 -29.40 2.83
C PRO A 163 -8.52 -30.29 2.20
N ALA A 164 -9.09 -29.83 1.09
CA ALA A 164 -10.11 -30.57 0.35
C ALA A 164 -9.58 -31.99 0.03
N GLY A 165 -10.27 -33.01 0.57
CA GLY A 165 -9.89 -34.42 0.40
C GLY A 165 -9.44 -35.16 1.67
N THR A 166 -9.41 -34.51 2.85
CA THR A 166 -9.03 -35.16 4.12
C THR A 166 -10.18 -35.35 5.14
N GLY A 167 -11.41 -34.99 4.78
CA GLY A 167 -12.60 -35.27 5.60
C GLY A 167 -13.10 -36.71 5.43
N PRO A 168 -13.54 -37.40 6.51
CA PRO A 168 -14.18 -38.71 6.41
C PRO A 168 -15.61 -38.52 5.87
N GLY A 169 -15.76 -38.37 4.56
CA GLY A 169 -17.08 -38.21 3.96
C GLY A 169 -17.04 -37.92 2.48
N THR A 170 -17.61 -38.83 1.70
CA THR A 170 -17.93 -38.71 0.25
C THR A 170 -16.77 -38.79 -0.74
N GLY A 171 -15.92 -39.81 -0.55
CA GLY A 171 -15.35 -40.50 -1.71
C GLY A 171 -16.48 -41.23 -2.44
N GLN A 172 -17.14 -40.56 -3.39
CA GLN A 172 -18.03 -41.22 -4.35
C GLN A 172 -17.18 -42.28 -5.05
N SER A 173 -17.42 -43.53 -4.67
CA SER A 173 -16.74 -44.71 -5.17
C SER A 173 -17.16 -44.91 -6.63
N GLY A 174 -16.46 -44.25 -7.54
CA GLY A 174 -16.50 -44.52 -8.97
C GLY A 174 -15.78 -45.83 -9.25
N GLN A 175 -16.57 -46.89 -9.34
CA GLN A 175 -16.16 -48.24 -9.72
C GLN A 175 -15.56 -48.24 -11.14
N GLY A 176 -14.31 -48.72 -11.28
CA GLY A 176 -13.74 -49.03 -12.60
C GLY A 176 -12.22 -49.00 -12.73
N THR A 177 -11.57 -50.09 -12.32
CA THR A 177 -10.32 -50.66 -12.91
C THR A 177 -9.03 -49.81 -12.97
N THR A 178 -8.06 -50.21 -12.12
CA THR A 178 -6.60 -50.17 -12.38
C THR A 178 -6.03 -48.87 -12.94
N LEU A 179 -6.04 -47.79 -12.15
CA LEU A 179 -5.07 -46.70 -12.36
C LEU A 179 -3.69 -47.20 -11.96
N ASP A 180 -2.70 -47.07 -12.85
CA ASP A 180 -1.30 -47.36 -12.54
C ASP A 180 -0.83 -46.46 -11.38
N SER A 181 0.21 -46.89 -10.65
CA SER A 181 0.75 -46.14 -9.51
C SER A 181 1.16 -44.70 -9.90
N SER A 182 1.62 -44.52 -11.14
CA SER A 182 1.98 -43.21 -11.70
C SER A 182 0.77 -42.29 -11.93
N GLU A 183 -0.35 -42.81 -12.42
CA GLU A 183 -1.57 -42.01 -12.63
C GLU A 183 -2.21 -41.55 -11.31
N LYS A 184 -2.13 -42.38 -10.26
CA LYS A 184 -2.54 -41.98 -8.91
C LYS A 184 -1.63 -40.90 -8.33
N ALA A 185 -0.31 -41.02 -8.54
CA ALA A 185 0.64 -40.01 -8.10
C ALA A 185 0.42 -38.66 -8.81
N THR A 186 0.18 -38.68 -10.13
CA THR A 186 -0.16 -37.48 -10.90
C THR A 186 -1.45 -36.84 -10.39
N ARG A 187 -2.52 -37.63 -10.24
CA ARG A 187 -3.81 -37.12 -9.74
C ARG A 187 -3.69 -36.58 -8.31
N GLN A 188 -2.87 -37.19 -7.46
CA GLN A 188 -2.61 -36.70 -6.11
C GLN A 188 -1.82 -35.38 -6.12
N ALA A 189 -0.83 -35.24 -7.00
CA ALA A 189 -0.08 -34.00 -7.18
C ALA A 189 -0.96 -32.85 -7.71
N GLU A 190 -1.84 -33.15 -8.67
CA GLU A 190 -2.81 -32.20 -9.21
C GLU A 190 -3.82 -31.75 -8.15
N MET A 191 -4.36 -32.68 -7.36
CA MET A 191 -5.27 -32.37 -6.25
C MET A 191 -4.58 -31.56 -5.15
N ALA A 192 -3.30 -31.85 -4.84
CA ALA A 192 -2.53 -31.08 -3.89
C ALA A 192 -2.30 -29.63 -4.37
N ALA A 193 -1.99 -29.45 -5.66
CA ALA A 193 -1.78 -28.13 -6.25
C ALA A 193 -3.07 -27.30 -6.31
N SER A 194 -4.18 -27.88 -6.77
CA SER A 194 -5.49 -27.22 -6.80
C SER A 194 -6.06 -26.94 -5.41
N GLY A 195 -5.85 -27.86 -4.45
CA GLY A 195 -6.26 -27.69 -3.07
C GLY A 195 -5.53 -26.54 -2.37
N ASN A 196 -4.24 -26.34 -2.66
CA ASN A 196 -3.46 -25.24 -2.09
C ASN A 196 -3.91 -23.86 -2.64
N GLN A 197 -4.27 -23.79 -3.92
CA GLN A 197 -4.83 -22.57 -4.54
C GLN A 197 -6.23 -22.23 -3.99
N ALA A 198 -7.10 -23.23 -3.83
CA ALA A 198 -8.42 -23.04 -3.23
C ALA A 198 -8.31 -22.56 -1.77
N SER A 199 -7.40 -23.16 -1.00
CA SER A 199 -7.12 -22.77 0.39
C SER A 199 -6.66 -21.31 0.49
N GLY A 200 -5.77 -20.86 -0.41
CA GLY A 200 -5.29 -19.48 -0.45
C GLY A 200 -6.41 -18.45 -0.68
N GLY A 201 -7.39 -18.79 -1.52
CA GLY A 201 -8.59 -17.97 -1.72
C GLY A 201 -9.44 -17.85 -0.46
N ILE A 202 -9.65 -18.96 0.26
CA ILE A 202 -10.44 -18.99 1.50
C ILE A 202 -9.77 -18.18 2.61
N VAL A 203 -8.44 -18.29 2.77
CA VAL A 203 -7.71 -17.49 3.77
C VAL A 203 -7.81 -16.00 3.46
N LEU A 204 -7.74 -15.61 2.18
CA LEU A 204 -7.94 -14.22 1.77
C LEU A 204 -9.37 -13.73 2.07
N ASP A 205 -10.38 -14.56 1.87
CA ASP A 205 -11.76 -14.25 2.26
C ASP A 205 -11.90 -14.04 3.77
N LYS A 206 -11.27 -14.90 4.58
CA LYS A 206 -11.23 -14.75 6.04
C LYS A 206 -10.53 -13.46 6.47
N LEU A 207 -9.49 -13.02 5.75
CA LEU A 207 -8.83 -11.75 6.05
C LEU A 207 -9.75 -10.57 5.76
N ILE A 208 -10.45 -10.60 4.63
CA ILE A 208 -11.42 -9.56 4.28
C ILE A 208 -12.56 -9.52 5.30
N GLU A 209 -13.02 -10.68 5.78
CA GLU A 209 -14.03 -10.80 6.85
C GLU A 209 -13.53 -10.19 8.17
N LEU A 210 -12.29 -10.52 8.57
CA LEU A 210 -11.63 -9.94 9.74
C LEU A 210 -11.59 -8.41 9.64
N LEU A 211 -11.09 -7.86 8.53
CA LEU A 211 -10.99 -6.42 8.33
C LEU A 211 -12.36 -5.72 8.30
N LYS A 212 -13.41 -6.40 7.83
CA LYS A 212 -14.78 -5.87 7.90
C LYS A 212 -15.32 -5.83 9.33
N SER A 213 -15.01 -6.81 10.17
CA SER A 213 -15.42 -6.82 11.59
C SER A 213 -14.76 -5.73 12.44
N ARG A 214 -13.67 -5.13 11.94
CA ARG A 214 -12.93 -4.05 12.61
C ARG A 214 -13.49 -2.65 12.29
N GLN A 215 -14.33 -2.52 11.27
CA GLN A 215 -14.95 -1.26 10.85
C GLN A 215 -16.24 -1.00 11.63
#